data_AF-A0A816CYE4-F1
#
_entry.id   AF-A0A816CYE4-F1
#
_cell.length_a   1.000
_cell.length_b   1.000
_cell.length_c   1.000
_cell.angle_alpha   90.00
_cell.angle_beta   90.00
_cell.angle_gamma   90.00
#
_symmetry.space_group_name_H-M   'P 1'
#
loop_
_entity.id
_entity.type
_entity.pdbx_description
1 polymer ?
#
loop_
_entity_poly.entity_id
_entity_poly.type
_entity_poly.pdbx_seq_one_letter_code
_entity_poly.pdbx_strand_id
1 'polypeptide(L)'
;MTPKYDKGIGDKLQGYGLGSMPLKLGCVAVLNRTQEEIEQNISFDEMRKRENDFFSNTRAFENVPDCYKGSDQLVKKLATLQQNRIRSTLPSVIEQLRIQIRTKQDELDALPASLSTEAECLSKFSALMKEYRESILARVNGIYDHDLSMIIENK
;
A
#
# COMPACT_ATOMS: atom_id res chain seq x y z
N MET A 1 -44.97 21.25 8.37
CA MET A 1 -44.06 20.10 8.10
C MET A 1 -42.63 20.57 8.33
N THR A 2 -42.03 20.21 9.46
CA THR A 2 -40.60 20.47 9.70
C THR A 2 -39.78 19.68 8.68
N PRO A 3 -38.83 20.30 7.96
CA PRO A 3 -38.06 19.62 6.94
C PRO A 3 -37.28 18.45 7.57
N LYS A 4 -37.25 17.32 6.86
CA LYS A 4 -36.62 16.04 7.30
C LYS A 4 -35.15 16.19 7.74
N TYR A 5 -34.53 17.32 7.40
CA TYR A 5 -33.11 17.64 7.54
C TYR A 5 -32.76 18.51 8.76
N ASP A 6 -33.74 18.91 9.58
CA ASP A 6 -33.55 19.86 10.70
C ASP A 6 -32.94 19.24 11.98
N LYS A 7 -32.39 18.02 11.90
CA LYS A 7 -31.89 17.25 13.07
C LYS A 7 -30.41 17.49 13.40
N GLY A 8 -29.97 18.75 13.40
CA GLY A 8 -28.59 19.13 13.76
C GLY A 8 -27.53 18.45 12.88
N ILE A 9 -27.71 18.49 11.56
CA ILE A 9 -26.83 17.77 10.64
C ILE A 9 -25.45 18.42 10.53
N GLY A 10 -25.37 19.75 10.63
CA GLY A 10 -24.10 20.47 10.63
C GLY A 10 -23.19 20.09 11.80
N ASP A 11 -23.77 20.10 13.00
CA ASP A 11 -23.17 19.62 14.25
C ASP A 11 -22.59 18.20 14.11
N LYS A 12 -23.36 17.29 13.52
CA LYS A 12 -22.92 15.90 13.27
C LYS A 12 -21.81 15.80 12.23
N LEU A 13 -21.84 16.60 11.17
CA LEU A 13 -20.80 16.61 10.13
C LEU A 13 -19.46 17.15 10.66
N GLN A 14 -19.53 18.08 11.60
CA GLN A 14 -18.35 18.67 12.25
C GLN A 14 -17.86 17.86 13.46
N GLY A 15 -18.66 16.87 13.92
CA GLY A 15 -18.31 16.04 15.07
C GLY A 15 -18.61 16.68 16.43
N TYR A 16 -19.41 17.75 16.45
CA TYR A 16 -19.82 18.46 17.66
C TYR A 16 -21.33 18.26 17.85
N GLY A 17 -21.77 17.32 18.69
CA GLY A 17 -23.19 17.17 19.01
C GLY A 17 -23.59 15.80 19.59
N LEU A 18 -24.77 15.75 20.22
CA LEU A 18 -25.34 14.51 20.77
C LEU A 18 -25.57 13.48 19.64
N GLY A 19 -24.88 12.34 19.72
CA GLY A 19 -24.94 11.28 18.70
C GLY A 19 -24.00 11.49 17.49
N SER A 20 -23.03 12.40 17.58
CA SER A 20 -21.94 12.48 16.60
C SER A 20 -20.88 11.39 16.85
N MET A 21 -20.31 10.83 15.77
CA MET A 21 -19.22 9.86 15.84
C MET A 21 -17.92 10.55 15.42
N PRO A 22 -16.88 10.59 16.27
CA PRO A 22 -15.63 11.27 15.94
C PRO A 22 -14.87 10.45 14.89
N LEU A 23 -14.92 10.89 13.62
CA LEU A 23 -14.17 10.27 12.53
C LEU A 23 -12.85 11.00 12.31
N LYS A 24 -11.73 10.25 12.31
CA LYS A 24 -10.37 10.79 12.09
C LYS A 24 -10.22 11.57 10.78
N LEU A 25 -11.00 11.22 9.76
CA LEU A 25 -10.98 11.86 8.44
C LEU A 25 -12.16 12.82 8.22
N GLY A 26 -13.04 12.96 9.20
CA GLY A 26 -14.28 13.75 9.13
C GLY A 26 -15.34 13.17 8.18
N CYS A 27 -16.40 13.94 7.99
CA CYS A 27 -17.54 13.62 7.13
C CYS A 27 -17.64 14.62 5.97
N VAL A 28 -18.29 14.22 4.87
CA VAL A 28 -18.71 15.12 3.78
C VAL A 28 -20.12 14.72 3.38
N ALA A 29 -21.05 15.68 3.34
CA ALA A 29 -22.40 15.46 2.87
C ALA A 29 -22.46 15.56 1.34
N VAL A 30 -23.12 14.59 0.71
CA VAL A 30 -23.33 14.55 -0.75
C VAL A 30 -24.79 14.30 -1.06
N LEU A 31 -25.26 14.85 -2.17
CA LEU A 31 -26.58 14.54 -2.72
C LEU A 31 -26.43 13.55 -3.86
N ASN A 32 -27.09 12.40 -3.74
CA ASN A 32 -27.10 11.36 -4.78
C ASN A 32 -28.36 11.46 -5.64
N ARG A 33 -28.31 10.84 -6.82
CA ARG A 33 -29.47 10.71 -7.71
C ARG A 33 -30.58 9.89 -7.05
N THR A 34 -31.82 10.27 -7.24
CA THR A 34 -32.99 9.46 -6.91
C THR A 34 -33.23 8.37 -7.95
N GLN A 35 -34.10 7.41 -7.64
CA GLN A 35 -34.44 6.33 -8.57
C GLN A 35 -35.04 6.86 -9.88
N GLU A 36 -35.94 7.84 -9.78
CA GLU A 36 -36.55 8.51 -10.95
C GLU A 36 -35.50 9.23 -11.81
N GLU A 37 -34.52 9.89 -11.19
CA GLU A 37 -33.44 10.59 -11.89
C GLU A 37 -32.49 9.63 -12.61
N ILE A 38 -32.30 8.44 -12.06
CA ILE A 38 -31.54 7.36 -12.72
C ILE A 38 -32.29 6.89 -13.95
N GLU A 39 -33.61 6.67 -13.84
CA GLU A 39 -34.45 6.25 -14.96
C GLU A 39 -34.51 7.31 -16.07
N GLN A 40 -34.52 8.60 -15.70
CA GLN A 40 -34.47 9.73 -16.63
C GLN A 40 -33.07 10.02 -17.21
N ASN A 41 -32.03 9.28 -16.81
CA ASN A 41 -30.65 9.46 -17.27
C ASN A 41 -30.14 10.90 -17.13
N ILE A 42 -30.40 11.55 -15.99
CA ILE A 42 -29.90 12.91 -15.77
C ILE A 42 -28.37 12.96 -15.86
N SER A 43 -27.85 14.01 -16.48
CA SER A 43 -26.40 14.15 -16.66
C SER A 43 -25.70 14.41 -15.31
N PHE A 44 -24.38 14.18 -15.26
CA PHE A 44 -23.60 14.50 -14.06
C PHE A 44 -23.54 16.01 -13.79
N ASP A 45 -23.50 16.84 -14.84
CA ASP A 45 -23.43 18.29 -14.68
C ASP A 45 -24.75 18.88 -14.17
N GLU A 46 -25.90 18.36 -14.62
CA GLU A 46 -27.21 18.70 -14.07
C GLU A 46 -27.30 18.30 -12.60
N MET A 47 -26.80 17.10 -12.25
CA MET A 47 -26.79 16.65 -10.86
C MET A 47 -25.92 17.53 -9.97
N ARG A 48 -24.75 17.99 -10.46
CA ARG A 48 -23.90 18.94 -9.71
C ARG A 48 -24.59 20.28 -9.46
N LYS A 49 -25.30 20.82 -10.46
CA LYS A 49 -26.08 22.06 -10.29
C LYS A 49 -27.15 21.88 -9.23
N ARG A 50 -27.92 20.79 -9.32
CA ARG A 50 -28.96 20.45 -8.34
C ARG A 50 -28.40 20.27 -6.93
N GLU A 51 -27.23 19.64 -6.80
CA GLU A 51 -26.53 19.49 -5.52
C GLU A 51 -26.16 20.85 -4.92
N ASN A 52 -25.59 21.76 -5.72
CA ASN A 52 -25.27 23.12 -5.27
C ASN A 52 -26.52 23.90 -4.86
N ASP A 53 -27.60 23.79 -5.64
CA ASP A 53 -28.88 24.45 -5.33
C ASP A 53 -29.49 23.89 -4.04
N PHE A 54 -29.42 22.57 -3.82
CA PHE A 54 -29.91 21.92 -2.61
C PHE A 54 -29.15 22.41 -1.37
N PHE A 55 -27.82 22.44 -1.42
CA PHE A 55 -27.01 22.87 -0.28
C PHE A 55 -27.09 24.38 -0.01
N SER A 56 -27.42 25.19 -1.03
CA SER A 56 -27.59 26.64 -0.88
C SER A 56 -28.97 27.01 -0.32
N ASN A 57 -30.02 26.27 -0.69
CA ASN A 57 -31.39 26.60 -0.30
C ASN A 57 -31.86 25.92 1.00
N THR A 58 -31.14 24.92 1.50
CA THR A 58 -31.56 24.15 2.68
C THR A 58 -31.02 24.76 3.97
N ARG A 59 -31.90 25.33 4.81
CA ARG A 59 -31.56 25.92 6.14
C ARG A 59 -30.65 25.06 7.02
N ALA A 60 -30.82 23.73 7.01
CA ALA A 60 -30.00 22.82 7.81
C ALA A 60 -28.50 22.82 7.43
N PHE A 61 -28.16 23.27 6.22
CA PHE A 61 -26.80 23.36 5.71
C PHE A 61 -26.27 24.80 5.62
N GLU A 62 -27.06 25.79 6.04
CA GLU A 62 -26.72 27.22 5.98
C GLU A 62 -25.48 27.54 6.81
N ASN A 63 -25.37 26.94 8.01
CA ASN A 63 -24.23 27.08 8.91
C ASN A 63 -23.11 26.05 8.66
N VAL A 64 -23.22 25.22 7.62
CA VAL A 64 -22.22 24.18 7.30
C VAL A 64 -21.20 24.75 6.31
N PRO A 65 -19.90 24.76 6.67
CA PRO A 65 -18.86 25.26 5.78
C PRO A 65 -18.82 24.46 4.48
N ASP A 66 -18.48 25.13 3.38
CA ASP A 66 -18.49 24.52 2.05
C ASP A 66 -17.56 23.30 1.93
N CYS A 67 -16.50 23.20 2.74
CA CYS A 67 -15.61 22.06 2.74
C CYS A 67 -16.24 20.74 3.24
N TYR A 68 -17.40 20.78 3.90
CA TYR A 68 -18.13 19.61 4.39
C TYR A 68 -19.30 19.20 3.50
N LYS A 69 -19.54 19.89 2.37
CA LYS A 69 -20.68 19.63 1.49
C LYS A 69 -20.27 19.56 0.02
N GLY A 70 -20.97 18.71 -0.73
CA GLY A 70 -20.81 18.57 -2.17
C GLY A 70 -19.83 17.48 -2.59
N SER A 71 -20.13 16.90 -3.74
CA SER A 71 -19.37 15.83 -4.36
C SER A 71 -17.98 16.28 -4.82
N ASP A 72 -17.85 17.54 -5.26
CA ASP A 72 -16.56 18.09 -5.69
C ASP A 72 -15.56 18.20 -4.52
N GLN A 73 -16.04 18.53 -3.32
CA GLN A 73 -15.20 18.59 -2.13
C GLN A 73 -14.81 17.21 -1.64
N LEU A 74 -15.73 16.24 -1.73
CA LEU A 74 -15.42 14.84 -1.48
C LEU A 74 -14.28 14.37 -2.38
N VAL A 75 -14.35 14.64 -3.69
CA VAL A 75 -13.30 14.26 -4.66
C VAL A 75 -11.96 14.91 -4.31
N LYS A 76 -11.93 16.21 -4.03
CA LYS A 76 -10.70 16.93 -3.64
C LYS A 76 -10.07 16.34 -2.37
N LYS A 77 -10.90 16.02 -1.37
CA LYS A 77 -10.46 15.44 -0.10
C LYS A 77 -9.90 14.03 -0.28
N LEU A 78 -10.57 13.20 -1.09
CA LEU A 78 -10.10 11.85 -1.43
C LEU A 78 -8.77 11.91 -2.19
N ALA A 79 -8.65 12.79 -3.19
CA ALA A 79 -7.42 12.96 -3.96
C ALA A 79 -6.24 13.38 -3.06
N THR A 80 -6.45 14.36 -2.18
CA THR A 80 -5.42 14.83 -1.23
C THR A 80 -5.01 13.71 -0.27
N LEU A 81 -5.99 12.97 0.26
CA LEU A 81 -5.74 11.85 1.18
C LEU A 81 -4.95 10.73 0.48
N GLN A 82 -5.32 10.39 -0.74
CA GLN A 82 -4.64 9.38 -1.53
C GLN A 82 -3.21 9.81 -1.86
N GLN A 83 -3.00 11.06 -2.27
CA GLN A 83 -1.68 11.61 -2.54
C GLN A 83 -0.77 11.56 -1.29
N ASN A 84 -1.30 11.95 -0.12
CA ASN A 84 -0.55 11.89 1.13
C ASN A 84 -0.19 10.45 1.50
N ARG A 85 -1.12 9.50 1.33
CA ARG A 85 -0.83 8.08 1.54
C ARG A 85 0.29 7.60 0.62
N ILE A 86 0.19 7.85 -0.69
CA ILE A 86 1.23 7.48 -1.65
C ILE A 86 2.58 8.07 -1.26
N ARG A 87 2.64 9.37 -0.90
CA ARG A 87 3.88 10.02 -0.47
C ARG A 87 4.48 9.39 0.78
N SER A 88 3.63 8.96 1.73
CA SER A 88 4.10 8.32 2.96
C SER A 88 4.54 6.86 2.77
N THR A 89 3.90 6.11 1.86
CA THR A 89 4.17 4.68 1.67
C THR A 89 5.30 4.43 0.67
N LEU A 90 5.47 5.28 -0.34
CA LEU A 90 6.44 5.08 -1.41
C LEU A 90 7.89 4.92 -0.89
N PRO A 91 8.39 5.75 0.05
CA PRO A 91 9.74 5.57 0.58
C PRO A 91 9.94 4.22 1.27
N SER A 92 8.94 3.78 2.04
CA SER A 92 8.97 2.47 2.71
C SER A 92 8.98 1.31 1.71
N VAL A 93 8.21 1.41 0.63
CA VAL A 93 8.18 0.39 -0.43
C VAL A 93 9.52 0.32 -1.15
N ILE A 94 10.13 1.47 -1.44
CA ILE A 94 11.47 1.54 -2.06
C ILE A 94 12.51 0.88 -1.16
N GLU A 95 12.47 1.14 0.15
CA GLU A 95 13.43 0.54 1.09
C GLU A 95 13.26 -0.98 1.17
N GLN A 96 12.01 -1.45 1.26
CA GLN A 96 11.73 -2.88 1.23
C GLN A 96 12.22 -3.55 -0.07
N LEU A 97 12.04 -2.90 -1.21
CA LEU A 97 12.55 -3.40 -2.49
C LEU A 97 14.08 -3.46 -2.52
N ARG A 98 14.77 -2.44 -1.99
CA ARG A 98 16.24 -2.45 -1.92
C ARG A 98 16.77 -3.58 -1.05
N ILE A 99 16.14 -3.81 0.10
CA ILE A 99 16.48 -4.93 0.98
C ILE A 99 16.28 -6.25 0.24
N GLN A 100 15.12 -6.44 -0.42
CA GLN A 100 14.85 -7.66 -1.18
C GLN A 100 15.87 -7.87 -2.32
N ILE A 101 16.23 -6.83 -3.06
CA ILE A 101 17.26 -6.91 -4.12
C ILE A 101 18.59 -7.35 -3.52
N ARG A 102 19.01 -6.75 -2.40
CA ARG A 102 20.27 -7.10 -1.74
C ARG A 102 20.25 -8.56 -1.27
N THR A 103 19.21 -8.99 -0.57
CA THR A 103 19.06 -10.38 -0.14
C THR A 103 19.11 -11.34 -1.33
N LYS A 104 18.46 -10.99 -2.45
CA LYS A 104 18.48 -11.81 -3.66
C LYS A 104 19.84 -11.84 -4.34
N GLN A 105 20.58 -10.74 -4.28
CA GLN A 105 21.96 -10.69 -4.79
C GLN A 105 22.88 -11.53 -3.90
N ASP A 106 22.76 -11.42 -2.58
CA ASP A 106 23.52 -12.24 -1.64
C ASP A 106 23.20 -13.74 -1.83
N GLU A 107 21.92 -14.09 -2.04
CA GLU A 107 21.50 -15.45 -2.40
C GLU A 107 22.08 -15.90 -3.75
N LEU A 108 22.14 -15.02 -4.76
CA LEU A 108 22.67 -15.34 -6.07
C LEU A 108 24.19 -15.52 -6.06
N ASP A 109 24.90 -14.69 -5.30
CA ASP A 109 26.35 -14.77 -5.13
C ASP A 109 26.74 -16.05 -4.36
N ALA A 110 25.86 -16.56 -3.49
CA ALA A 110 26.03 -17.85 -2.83
C ALA A 110 25.66 -19.06 -3.72
N LEU A 111 25.09 -18.84 -4.91
CA LEU A 111 24.85 -19.93 -5.86
C LEU A 111 26.12 -20.22 -6.66
N PRO A 112 26.48 -21.50 -6.83
CA PRO A 112 27.66 -21.85 -7.60
C PRO A 112 27.49 -21.44 -9.07
N ALA A 113 28.58 -20.97 -9.67
CA ALA A 113 28.63 -20.62 -11.10
C ALA A 113 28.06 -21.76 -11.96
N SER A 114 27.24 -21.39 -12.95
CA SER A 114 26.66 -22.35 -13.88
C SER A 114 27.77 -23.08 -14.64
N LEU A 115 27.80 -24.40 -14.50
CA LEU A 115 28.72 -25.26 -15.24
C LEU A 115 28.15 -25.43 -16.63
N SER A 116 28.64 -24.62 -17.57
CA SER A 116 28.09 -24.55 -18.93
C SER A 116 28.71 -25.58 -19.87
N THR A 117 29.93 -26.02 -19.56
CA THR A 117 30.67 -27.00 -20.37
C THR A 117 31.05 -28.25 -19.57
N GLU A 118 31.18 -29.38 -20.28
CA GLU A 118 31.59 -30.66 -19.69
C GLU A 118 32.99 -30.59 -19.07
N ALA A 119 33.91 -29.83 -19.69
CA ALA A 119 35.26 -29.60 -19.18
C ALA A 119 35.26 -28.80 -17.86
N GLU A 120 34.41 -27.78 -17.74
CA GLU A 120 34.23 -27.01 -16.49
C GLU A 120 33.65 -27.90 -15.38
N CYS A 121 32.71 -28.77 -15.71
CA CYS A 121 32.13 -29.72 -14.76
C CYS A 121 33.17 -30.69 -14.22
N LEU A 122 33.99 -31.28 -15.09
CA LEU A 122 35.06 -32.21 -14.70
C LEU A 122 36.14 -31.52 -13.85
N SER A 123 36.49 -30.28 -14.20
CA SER A 123 37.43 -29.46 -13.43
C SER A 123 36.87 -29.16 -12.03
N LYS A 124 35.60 -28.77 -11.94
CA LYS A 124 34.92 -28.50 -10.67
C LYS A 124 34.82 -29.75 -9.80
N PHE A 125 34.45 -30.89 -10.39
CA PHE A 125 34.38 -32.17 -9.69
C PHE A 125 35.75 -32.58 -9.13
N SER A 126 36.80 -32.46 -9.94
CA SER A 126 38.16 -32.77 -9.52
C SER A 126 38.63 -31.87 -8.36
N ALA A 127 38.28 -30.57 -8.40
CA ALA A 127 38.56 -29.65 -7.31
C ALA A 127 37.83 -30.03 -6.00
N LEU A 128 36.54 -30.39 -6.08
CA LEU A 128 35.77 -30.86 -4.93
C LEU A 128 36.37 -32.15 -4.32
N MET A 129 36.77 -33.10 -5.17
CA MET A 129 37.40 -34.34 -4.71
C MET A 129 38.74 -34.08 -3.99
N LYS A 130 39.52 -33.11 -4.48
CA LYS A 130 40.78 -32.71 -3.83
C LYS A 130 40.54 -32.07 -2.46
N GLU A 131 39.57 -31.16 -2.37
CA GLU A 131 39.17 -30.45 -1.15
C GLU A 131 38.60 -31.43 -0.09
N TYR A 132 37.78 -32.39 -0.52
CA TYR A 132 37.27 -33.46 0.34
C TYR A 132 38.38 -34.37 0.87
N ARG A 133 39.34 -34.74 0.02
CA ARG A 133 40.51 -35.53 0.42
C ARG A 133 41.36 -34.78 1.47
N GLU A 134 41.58 -33.48 1.28
CA GLU A 134 42.32 -32.64 2.23
C GLU A 134 41.59 -32.53 3.58
N SER A 135 40.26 -32.40 3.57
CA SER A 135 39.43 -32.44 4.78
C SER A 135 39.52 -33.78 5.54
N ILE A 136 39.47 -34.92 4.83
CA ILE A 136 39.66 -36.23 5.45
C ILE A 136 41.05 -36.36 6.07
N LEU A 137 42.10 -35.93 5.37
CA LEU A 137 43.46 -35.97 5.89
C LEU A 137 43.63 -35.08 7.13
N ALA A 138 43.05 -33.88 7.14
CA ALA A 138 43.04 -33.00 8.30
C ALA A 138 42.35 -33.65 9.51
N ARG A 139 41.22 -34.33 9.29
CA ARG A 139 40.48 -35.06 10.34
C ARG A 139 41.25 -36.27 10.88
N VAL A 140 41.90 -37.03 10.00
CA VAL A 140 42.78 -38.15 10.41
C VAL A 140 43.95 -37.65 11.25
N ASN A 141 44.43 -36.43 10.98
CA ASN A 141 45.49 -35.77 11.75
C ASN A 141 45.00 -34.99 12.99
N GLY A 142 43.71 -35.10 13.33
CA GLY A 142 43.14 -34.50 14.55
C GLY A 142 42.80 -33.01 14.47
N ILE A 143 42.79 -32.42 13.27
CA ILE A 143 42.37 -31.03 13.03
C ILE A 143 40.91 -31.04 12.59
N TYR A 144 40.00 -30.65 13.49
CA TYR A 144 38.55 -30.68 13.28
C TYR A 144 37.93 -29.32 12.96
N ASP A 145 38.73 -28.27 12.84
CA ASP A 145 38.30 -26.88 12.56
C ASP A 145 37.68 -26.69 11.16
N HIS A 146 37.75 -27.73 10.30
CA HIS A 146 37.15 -27.70 8.98
C HIS A 146 35.73 -28.30 9.02
N ASP A 147 34.79 -27.44 9.39
CA ASP A 147 33.38 -27.74 9.39
C ASP A 147 32.91 -27.90 7.93
N LEU A 148 32.45 -29.10 7.55
CA LEU A 148 31.96 -29.39 6.18
C LEU A 148 30.75 -28.51 5.81
N SER A 149 30.13 -27.85 6.79
CA SER A 149 29.11 -26.81 6.61
C SER A 149 29.61 -25.65 5.75
N MET A 150 30.89 -25.28 5.83
CA MET A 150 31.49 -24.27 4.95
C MET A 150 31.66 -24.73 3.49
N ILE A 151 31.55 -26.03 3.19
CA ILE A 151 31.65 -26.56 1.82
C ILE A 151 30.33 -26.37 1.05
N ILE A 152 29.21 -26.21 1.77
CA ILE A 152 27.90 -25.94 1.18
C ILE A 152 27.61 -24.44 1.16
N GLU A 153 28.13 -23.66 2.13
CA GLU A 153 27.84 -22.22 2.27
C GLU A 153 28.89 -21.25 1.69
N ASN A 154 30.08 -21.71 1.28
CA ASN A 154 31.16 -20.81 0.85
C ASN A 154 31.60 -21.10 -0.60
N LYS A 155 30.85 -20.58 -1.58
CA LYS A 155 31.33 -20.26 -2.93
C LYS A 155 30.34 -19.42 -3.71
#